data_AF-A0A942NAV9-F1
#
_entry.id   AF-A0A942NAV9-F1
#
_cell.length_a   1.000
_cell.length_b   1.000
_cell.length_c   1.000
_cell.angle_alpha   90.00
_cell.angle_beta   90.00
_cell.angle_gamma   90.00
#
_symmetry.space_group_name_H-M   'P 1'
#
loop_
_entity.id
_entity.type
_entity.pdbx_description
1 polymer ?
#
loop_
_entity_poly.entity_id
_entity_poly.type
_entity_poly.pdbx_seq_one_letter_code
_entity_poly.pdbx_strand_id
1 'polypeptide(L)'
;MGTGSDPYRSFVYTSFQELATNVSHRRVASLSKKSGNHLLAKMCGLVAADEARHANAYKHFVTRIFELDPSEMMLAFEDMMKRKIVMPAHFLRESGMKISELWAHFSDAAQRCMVYTTQDYIDILISLIKEWGIEEISGLNNEAEKARDYLMNLPQRLQRLSERIKIPEKQYEFKWLSV
;
A
#
# COMPACT_ATOMS: atom_id res chain seq x y z
N MET A 1 -3.54 -5.72 12.06
CA MET A 1 -2.61 -4.71 11.51
C MET A 1 -1.15 -5.16 11.54
N GLY A 2 -0.75 -6.15 12.36
CA GLY A 2 0.62 -6.71 12.28
C GLY A 2 1.74 -5.79 12.76
N THR A 3 1.41 -4.53 13.09
CA THR A 3 2.33 -3.49 13.59
C THR A 3 2.64 -3.60 15.08
N GLY A 4 1.86 -4.36 15.85
CA GLY A 4 2.01 -4.41 17.32
C GLY A 4 1.82 -3.04 17.97
N SER A 5 2.50 -2.81 19.10
CA SER A 5 2.60 -1.49 19.76
C SER A 5 3.85 -0.71 19.32
N ASP A 6 4.43 -1.07 18.18
CA ASP A 6 5.65 -0.46 17.65
C ASP A 6 5.30 0.75 16.76
N PRO A 7 5.69 1.98 17.16
CA PRO A 7 5.40 3.17 16.39
C PRO A 7 6.14 3.19 15.04
N TYR A 8 7.31 2.58 14.92
CA TYR A 8 8.11 2.63 13.68
C TYR A 8 7.38 1.85 12.58
N ARG A 9 6.93 0.64 12.92
CA ARG A 9 6.09 -0.19 12.03
C ARG A 9 4.79 0.51 11.66
N SER A 10 4.19 1.20 12.63
CA SER A 10 2.96 1.94 12.41
C SER A 10 3.13 3.06 11.39
N PHE A 11 4.23 3.83 11.46
CA PHE A 11 4.50 4.90 10.49
C PHE A 11 4.88 4.38 9.10
N VAL A 12 5.58 3.24 8.99
CA VAL A 12 5.77 2.57 7.69
C VAL A 12 4.42 2.17 7.11
N TYR A 13 3.59 1.50 7.92
CA TYR A 13 2.28 1.02 7.51
C TYR A 13 1.38 2.17 7.03
N THR A 14 1.25 3.25 7.80
CA THR A 14 0.40 4.39 7.43
C THR A 14 0.96 5.13 6.23
N SER A 15 2.28 5.35 6.13
CA SER A 15 2.88 5.95 4.93
C SER A 15 2.53 5.18 3.66
N PHE A 16 2.58 3.85 3.72
CA PHE A 16 2.22 2.98 2.60
C PHE A 16 0.72 3.01 2.31
N GLN A 17 -0.12 2.87 3.34
CA GLN A 17 -1.58 2.83 3.18
C GLN A 17 -2.13 4.14 2.62
N GLU A 18 -1.66 5.29 3.10
CA GLU A 18 -2.10 6.59 2.61
C GLU A 18 -1.74 6.82 1.13
N LEU A 19 -0.59 6.31 0.69
CA LEU A 19 -0.25 6.31 -0.74
C LEU A 19 -1.18 5.38 -1.53
N ALA A 20 -1.51 4.20 -0.99
CA ALA A 20 -2.41 3.26 -1.64
C ALA A 20 -3.85 3.80 -1.77
N THR A 21 -4.36 4.46 -0.73
CA THR A 21 -5.67 5.11 -0.75
C THR A 21 -5.66 6.33 -1.68
N ASN A 22 -4.60 7.13 -1.70
CA ASN A 22 -4.43 8.23 -2.67
C ASN A 22 -4.54 7.73 -4.12
N VAL A 23 -3.79 6.68 -4.49
CA VAL A 23 -3.83 6.09 -5.84
C VAL A 23 -5.24 5.61 -6.17
N SER A 24 -5.83 4.83 -5.26
CA SER A 24 -7.16 4.24 -5.45
C SER A 24 -8.23 5.33 -5.66
N HIS A 25 -8.27 6.35 -4.80
CA HIS A 25 -9.25 7.42 -4.90
C HIS A 25 -9.05 8.31 -6.13
N ARG A 26 -7.80 8.60 -6.54
CA ARG A 26 -7.52 9.33 -7.79
C ARG A 26 -8.02 8.58 -9.02
N ARG A 27 -7.86 7.25 -9.05
CA ARG A 27 -8.30 6.44 -10.18
C ARG A 27 -9.81 6.30 -10.22
N VAL A 28 -10.46 6.08 -9.09
CA VAL A 28 -11.94 6.12 -8.99
C VAL A 28 -12.46 7.49 -9.44
N ALA A 29 -11.85 8.59 -8.99
CA ALA A 29 -12.22 9.94 -9.45
C ALA A 29 -12.15 10.09 -10.98
N SER A 30 -11.08 9.56 -11.58
CA SER A 30 -10.87 9.59 -13.03
C SER A 30 -11.91 8.75 -13.77
N LEU A 31 -12.23 7.56 -13.25
CA LEU A 31 -13.27 6.68 -13.81
C LEU A 31 -14.66 7.33 -13.72
N SER A 32 -15.01 7.90 -12.56
CA SER A 32 -16.27 8.63 -12.37
C SER A 32 -16.39 9.84 -13.29
N LYS A 33 -15.29 10.56 -13.54
CA LYS A 33 -15.28 11.68 -14.48
C LYS A 33 -15.54 11.20 -15.91
N LYS A 34 -14.94 10.08 -16.32
CA LYS A 34 -15.14 9.47 -17.65
C LYS A 34 -16.57 8.96 -17.85
N SER A 35 -17.26 8.54 -16.80
CA SER A 35 -18.68 8.14 -16.88
C SER A 35 -19.65 9.32 -16.84
N GLY A 36 -19.16 10.57 -16.80
CA GLY A 36 -19.98 11.79 -16.73
C GLY A 36 -20.41 12.17 -15.31
N ASN A 37 -20.07 11.38 -14.28
CA ASN A 37 -20.37 11.72 -12.89
C ASN A 37 -19.30 12.64 -12.28
N HIS A 38 -19.38 13.92 -12.62
CA HIS A 38 -18.44 14.94 -12.17
C HIS A 38 -18.49 15.20 -10.66
N LEU A 39 -19.65 15.01 -10.01
CA LEU A 39 -19.78 15.21 -8.57
C LEU A 39 -19.01 14.13 -7.80
N LEU A 40 -19.20 12.86 -8.15
CA LEU A 40 -18.47 11.76 -7.54
C LEU A 40 -16.96 11.88 -7.81
N ALA A 41 -16.59 12.28 -9.03
CA ALA A 41 -15.19 12.56 -9.35
C ALA A 41 -14.57 13.62 -8.43
N LYS A 42 -15.31 14.71 -8.15
CA LYS A 42 -14.87 15.76 -7.22
C LYS A 42 -14.73 15.23 -5.80
N MET A 43 -15.70 14.45 -5.31
CA MET A 43 -15.65 13.86 -3.97
C MET A 43 -14.42 12.96 -3.80
N CYS A 44 -14.20 12.01 -4.73
CA CYS A 44 -13.03 11.13 -4.68
C CYS A 44 -11.71 11.90 -4.83
N GLY A 45 -11.68 12.98 -5.62
CA GLY A 45 -10.51 13.84 -5.77
C GLY A 45 -10.15 14.59 -4.48
N LEU A 46 -11.15 15.04 -3.72
CA LEU A 46 -10.93 15.69 -2.42
C LEU A 46 -10.37 14.70 -1.40
N VAL A 47 -10.96 13.50 -1.29
CA VAL A 47 -10.44 12.45 -0.40
C VAL A 47 -8.99 12.14 -0.76
N ALA A 48 -8.68 11.94 -2.04
CA ALA A 48 -7.30 11.69 -2.46
C ALA A 48 -6.34 12.82 -2.08
N ALA A 49 -6.76 14.09 -2.16
CA ALA A 49 -5.93 15.21 -1.76
C ALA A 49 -5.61 15.19 -0.25
N ASP A 50 -6.53 14.70 0.57
CA ASP A 50 -6.35 14.53 2.01
C ASP A 50 -5.35 13.39 2.27
N GLU A 51 -5.51 12.24 1.63
CA GLU A 51 -4.57 11.11 1.78
C GLU A 51 -3.15 11.47 1.33
N ALA A 52 -2.99 12.34 0.33
CA ALA A 52 -1.67 12.85 -0.05
C ALA A 52 -1.02 13.68 1.08
N ARG A 53 -1.81 14.48 1.80
CA ARG A 53 -1.32 15.25 2.95
C ARG A 53 -0.99 14.34 4.12
N HIS A 54 -1.81 13.33 4.39
CA HIS A 54 -1.55 12.32 5.41
C HIS A 54 -0.26 11.53 5.12
N ALA A 55 -0.11 11.03 3.89
CA ALA A 55 1.10 10.35 3.44
C ALA A 55 2.35 11.21 3.65
N ASN A 56 2.29 12.50 3.30
CA ASN A 56 3.42 13.41 3.51
C ASN A 56 3.77 13.59 4.98
N ALA A 57 2.77 13.69 5.87
CA ALA A 57 3.01 13.78 7.30
C ALA A 57 3.67 12.50 7.85
N TYR A 58 3.15 11.31 7.51
CA TYR A 58 3.70 10.05 8.00
C TYR A 58 5.10 9.76 7.45
N LYS A 59 5.34 10.03 6.16
CA LYS A 59 6.68 9.90 5.56
C LYS A 59 7.68 10.81 6.27
N HIS A 60 7.27 12.03 6.64
CA HIS A 60 8.13 12.96 7.38
C HIS A 60 8.53 12.40 8.75
N PHE A 61 7.61 11.75 9.48
CA PHE A 61 7.96 11.09 10.73
C PHE A 61 9.02 10.01 10.52
N VAL A 62 8.89 9.18 9.48
CA VAL A 62 9.89 8.15 9.16
C VAL A 62 11.25 8.78 8.84
N THR A 63 11.29 9.86 8.05
CA THR A 63 12.53 10.62 7.81
C THR A 63 13.19 11.07 9.11
N ARG A 64 12.41 11.63 10.04
CA ARG A 64 12.93 12.06 11.36
C ARG A 64 13.42 10.90 12.21
N ILE A 65 12.78 9.74 12.14
CA ILE A 65 13.25 8.56 12.87
C ILE A 65 14.56 8.07 12.28
N PHE A 66 14.74 8.05 10.95
CA PHE A 66 16.02 7.68 10.34
C PHE A 66 17.18 8.63 10.73
N GLU A 67 16.91 9.91 10.99
CA GLU A 67 17.92 10.85 11.52
C GLU A 67 18.37 10.50 12.96
N LEU A 68 17.52 9.86 13.75
CA LEU A 68 17.74 9.61 15.18
C LEU A 68 18.12 8.16 15.51
N ASP A 69 17.50 7.20 14.81
CA ASP A 69 17.59 5.77 15.08
C ASP A 69 17.55 4.98 13.76
N PRO A 70 18.59 5.12 12.92
CA PRO A 70 18.57 4.59 11.55
C PRO A 70 18.53 3.07 11.51
N SER A 71 19.16 2.38 12.47
CA SER A 71 19.22 0.92 12.47
C SER A 71 17.86 0.29 12.79
N GLU A 72 17.19 0.73 13.85
CA GLU A 72 15.90 0.15 14.23
C GLU A 72 14.79 0.52 13.25
N MET A 73 14.83 1.74 12.68
CA MET A 73 13.90 2.13 11.62
C MET A 73 14.06 1.28 10.36
N MET A 74 15.31 0.95 9.98
CA MET A 74 15.60 0.06 8.85
C MET A 74 15.03 -1.35 9.09
N LEU A 75 15.24 -1.90 10.29
CA LEU A 75 14.73 -3.21 10.67
C LEU A 75 13.20 -3.23 10.71
N ALA A 76 12.56 -2.17 11.21
CA ALA A 76 11.10 -2.04 11.21
C ALA A 76 10.53 -1.99 9.78
N PHE A 77 11.19 -1.25 8.87
CA PHE A 77 10.77 -1.21 7.47
C PHE A 77 10.91 -2.59 6.80
N GLU A 78 12.02 -3.29 7.04
CA GLU A 78 12.25 -4.64 6.54
C GLU A 78 11.20 -5.64 7.06
N ASP A 79 10.90 -5.64 8.36
CA ASP A 79 9.89 -6.53 8.97
C ASP A 79 8.50 -6.29 8.36
N MET A 80 8.09 -5.03 8.20
CA MET A 80 6.82 -4.68 7.57
C MET A 80 6.74 -5.17 6.13
N MET A 81 7.83 -5.06 5.37
CA MET A 81 7.88 -5.52 3.99
C MET A 81 7.91 -7.05 3.88
N LYS A 82 8.60 -7.75 4.80
CA LYS A 82 8.58 -9.22 4.90
C LYS A 82 7.18 -9.76 5.21
N ARG A 83 6.44 -9.10 6.11
CA ARG A 83 5.05 -9.45 6.47
C ARG A 83 4.03 -9.12 5.39
N LYS A 84 4.44 -8.30 4.41
CA LYS A 84 3.58 -7.61 3.44
C LYS A 84 2.66 -6.62 4.13
N ILE A 85 2.44 -5.47 3.50
CA ILE A 85 1.46 -4.51 4.00
C ILE A 85 0.05 -5.09 3.80
N VAL A 86 -0.54 -5.57 4.89
CA VAL A 86 -1.89 -6.18 4.89
C VAL A 86 -2.94 -5.07 4.78
N MET A 87 -3.85 -5.19 3.83
CA MET A 87 -4.92 -4.20 3.68
C MET A 87 -5.86 -4.18 4.90
N PRO A 88 -6.27 -2.99 5.41
CA PRO A 88 -7.10 -2.89 6.61
C PRO A 88 -8.38 -3.74 6.52
N ALA A 89 -9.03 -3.75 5.35
CA ALA A 89 -10.27 -4.46 5.09
C ALA A 89 -10.09 -5.94 4.67
N HIS A 90 -8.92 -6.56 4.88
CA HIS A 90 -8.68 -7.96 4.50
C HIS A 90 -9.63 -8.99 5.14
N PHE A 91 -10.34 -8.63 6.21
CA PHE A 91 -11.37 -9.46 6.83
C PHE A 91 -12.79 -9.28 6.24
N LEU A 92 -12.92 -8.52 5.15
CA LEU A 92 -14.17 -8.26 4.45
C LEU A 92 -14.93 -9.56 4.14
N ARG A 93 -16.23 -9.56 4.48
CA ARG A 93 -17.17 -10.67 4.27
C ARG A 93 -18.60 -10.12 4.17
N GLU A 94 -19.48 -10.86 3.50
CA GLU A 94 -20.93 -10.62 3.60
C GLU A 94 -21.56 -11.45 4.72
N SER A 95 -22.81 -11.14 5.07
CA SER A 95 -23.57 -11.95 6.03
C SER A 95 -23.66 -13.40 5.56
N GLY A 96 -23.28 -14.33 6.45
CA GLY A 96 -23.22 -15.76 6.18
C GLY A 96 -21.92 -16.27 5.54
N MET A 97 -20.98 -15.40 5.14
CA MET A 97 -19.68 -15.81 4.58
C MET A 97 -18.60 -15.98 5.65
N LYS A 98 -17.56 -16.76 5.33
CA LYS A 98 -16.37 -16.84 6.18
C LYS A 98 -15.60 -15.53 6.15
N ILE A 99 -14.85 -15.27 7.21
CA ILE A 99 -13.93 -14.12 7.30
C ILE A 99 -12.98 -14.14 6.08
N SER A 100 -12.74 -12.97 5.48
CA SER A 100 -11.86 -12.77 4.32
C SER A 100 -12.31 -13.34 2.98
N GLU A 101 -13.42 -14.08 2.92
CA GLU A 101 -13.85 -14.73 1.69
C GLU A 101 -14.21 -13.73 0.58
N LEU A 102 -14.81 -12.59 0.94
CA LEU A 102 -15.17 -11.54 -0.02
C LEU A 102 -13.98 -10.68 -0.44
N TRP A 103 -12.96 -10.57 0.42
CA TRP A 103 -11.80 -9.71 0.17
C TRP A 103 -11.07 -10.07 -1.13
N ALA A 104 -10.87 -11.35 -1.40
CA ALA A 104 -10.19 -11.80 -2.63
C ALA A 104 -10.96 -11.35 -3.88
N HIS A 105 -12.28 -11.51 -3.89
CA HIS A 105 -13.13 -11.09 -5.01
C HIS A 105 -13.11 -9.57 -5.21
N PHE A 106 -13.16 -8.80 -4.12
CA PHE A 106 -13.03 -7.34 -4.18
C PHE A 106 -11.67 -6.92 -4.74
N SER A 107 -10.58 -7.53 -4.25
CA SER A 107 -9.22 -7.23 -4.72
C SER A 107 -9.05 -7.55 -6.21
N ASP A 108 -9.58 -8.67 -6.70
CA ASP A 108 -9.55 -9.04 -8.11
C ASP A 108 -10.33 -8.03 -8.97
N ALA A 109 -11.48 -7.56 -8.49
CA ALA A 109 -12.27 -6.54 -9.18
C ALA A 109 -11.52 -5.19 -9.25
N ALA A 110 -10.92 -4.75 -8.14
CA ALA A 110 -10.11 -3.52 -8.10
C ALA A 110 -8.92 -3.60 -9.07
N GLN A 111 -8.27 -4.76 -9.15
CA GLN A 111 -7.15 -4.99 -10.06
C GLN A 111 -7.60 -5.02 -11.53
N ARG A 112 -8.69 -5.71 -11.88
CA ARG A 112 -9.26 -5.70 -13.25
C ARG A 112 -9.68 -4.30 -13.70
N CYS A 113 -10.27 -3.52 -12.81
CA CYS A 113 -10.68 -2.14 -13.07
C CYS A 113 -9.51 -1.14 -13.02
N MET A 114 -8.28 -1.61 -12.79
CA MET A 114 -7.06 -0.80 -12.66
C MET A 114 -7.15 0.25 -11.54
N VAL A 115 -7.99 0.06 -10.53
CA VAL A 115 -8.13 1.01 -9.40
C VAL A 115 -6.93 0.90 -8.47
N TYR A 116 -6.55 -0.32 -8.10
CA TYR A 116 -5.34 -0.62 -7.35
C TYR A 116 -4.86 -2.00 -7.74
N THR A 117 -3.59 -2.10 -8.10
CA THR A 117 -2.99 -3.30 -8.70
C THR A 117 -1.74 -3.71 -7.95
N THR A 118 -1.24 -4.90 -8.29
CA THR A 118 0.08 -5.35 -7.80
C THR A 118 1.20 -4.38 -8.22
N GLN A 119 1.12 -3.76 -9.40
CA GLN A 119 2.13 -2.79 -9.83
C GLN A 119 2.12 -1.54 -8.93
N ASP A 120 0.95 -1.07 -8.52
CA ASP A 120 0.84 0.09 -7.62
C ASP A 120 1.53 -0.16 -6.29
N TYR A 121 1.40 -1.37 -5.74
CA TYR A 121 2.13 -1.76 -4.54
C TYR A 121 3.65 -1.65 -4.73
N ILE A 122 4.16 -2.12 -5.89
CA ILE A 122 5.59 -2.07 -6.21
C ILE A 122 6.06 -0.62 -6.37
N ASP A 123 5.28 0.19 -7.10
CA ASP A 123 5.60 1.60 -7.35
C ASP A 123 5.60 2.41 -6.05
N ILE A 124 4.67 2.13 -5.13
CA ILE A 124 4.65 2.74 -3.79
C ILE A 124 5.92 2.37 -3.02
N LEU A 125 6.31 1.09 -3.01
CA LEU A 125 7.55 0.65 -2.36
C LEU A 125 8.78 1.37 -2.92
N ILE A 126 8.91 1.45 -4.26
CA ILE A 126 10.01 2.17 -4.93
C ILE A 126 10.00 3.64 -4.51
N SER A 127 8.83 4.27 -4.49
CA SER A 127 8.70 5.67 -4.11
C SER A 127 9.14 5.93 -2.66
N LEU A 128 8.81 5.02 -1.73
CA LEU A 128 9.20 5.14 -0.32
C LEU A 128 10.70 4.88 -0.12
N ILE A 129 11.26 3.89 -0.81
CA ILE A 129 12.72 3.63 -0.81
C ILE A 129 13.48 4.88 -1.25
N LYS A 130 13.01 5.52 -2.33
CA LYS A 130 13.61 6.75 -2.85
C LYS A 130 13.41 7.94 -1.92
N GLU A 131 12.19 8.14 -1.41
CA GLU A 131 11.87 9.26 -0.52
C GLU A 131 12.72 9.25 0.75
N TRP A 132 12.90 8.07 1.34
CA TRP A 132 13.65 7.91 2.58
C TRP A 132 15.16 7.77 2.35
N GLY A 133 15.64 7.80 1.10
CA GLY A 133 17.07 7.70 0.77
C GLY A 133 17.70 6.42 1.31
N ILE A 134 16.98 5.30 1.22
CA ILE A 134 17.36 4.05 1.90
C ILE A 134 18.76 3.57 1.50
N GLU A 135 19.16 3.79 0.24
CA GLU A 135 20.48 3.39 -0.28
C GLU A 135 21.61 4.16 0.40
N GLU A 136 21.39 5.44 0.68
CA GLU A 136 22.41 6.37 1.18
C GLU A 136 22.55 6.36 2.71
N ILE A 137 21.66 5.67 3.43
CA ILE A 137 21.74 5.57 4.89
C ILE A 137 22.97 4.75 5.28
N SER A 138 23.80 5.38 6.12
CA SER A 138 25.06 4.83 6.65
C SER A 138 25.06 4.85 8.18
N GLY A 139 26.10 4.27 8.79
CA GLY A 139 26.17 4.14 10.25
C GLY A 139 25.20 3.09 10.81
N LEU A 140 24.82 2.11 9.99
CA LEU A 140 23.93 1.02 10.35
C LEU A 140 24.70 -0.09 11.08
N ASN A 141 24.00 -0.79 11.97
CA ASN A 141 24.51 -2.05 12.52
C ASN A 141 24.44 -3.18 11.45
N ASN A 142 25.11 -4.30 11.72
CA ASN A 142 25.21 -5.41 10.76
C ASN A 142 23.86 -5.98 10.29
N GLU A 143 22.84 -5.99 11.15
CA GLU A 143 21.51 -6.50 10.76
C GLU A 143 20.75 -5.47 9.92
N ALA A 144 20.88 -4.19 10.25
CA ALA A 144 20.28 -3.11 9.48
C ALA A 144 20.93 -2.93 8.09
N GLU A 145 22.23 -3.18 7.94
CA GLU A 145 22.89 -3.26 6.62
C GLU A 145 22.26 -4.35 5.74
N LYS A 146 22.03 -5.55 6.28
CA LYS A 146 21.34 -6.63 5.55
C LYS A 146 19.88 -6.27 5.23
N ALA A 147 19.21 -5.57 6.14
CA ALA A 147 17.85 -5.10 5.93
C ALA A 147 17.77 -4.06 4.80
N ARG A 148 18.74 -3.14 4.72
CA ARG A 148 18.88 -2.21 3.59
C ARG A 148 19.02 -2.97 2.27
N ASP A 149 19.94 -3.93 2.22
CA ASP A 149 20.16 -4.75 1.01
C ASP A 149 18.90 -5.52 0.61
N TYR A 150 18.16 -6.09 1.58
CA TYR A 150 16.88 -6.74 1.32
C TYR A 150 15.86 -5.77 0.70
N LEU A 151 15.70 -4.59 1.29
CA LEU A 151 14.74 -3.58 0.83
C LEU A 151 15.08 -3.08 -0.58
N MET A 152 16.36 -2.81 -0.87
CA MET A 152 16.81 -2.38 -2.20
C MET A 152 16.55 -3.42 -3.28
N ASN A 153 16.66 -4.70 -2.95
CA ASN A 153 16.41 -5.80 -3.90
C ASN A 153 14.92 -6.19 -4.02
N LEU A 154 14.08 -5.78 -3.06
CA LEU A 154 12.70 -6.23 -2.96
C LEU A 154 11.82 -5.79 -4.15
N PRO A 155 11.86 -4.54 -4.65
CA PRO A 155 11.06 -4.14 -5.81
C PRO A 155 11.28 -5.04 -7.03
N GLN A 156 12.53 -5.34 -7.37
CA GLN A 156 12.85 -6.20 -8.52
C GLN A 156 12.34 -7.63 -8.30
N ARG A 157 12.44 -8.15 -7.07
CA ARG A 157 11.88 -9.45 -6.71
C ARG A 157 10.36 -9.47 -6.88
N LEU A 158 9.66 -8.43 -6.42
CA LEU A 158 8.19 -8.33 -6.57
C LEU A 158 7.79 -8.18 -8.04
N GLN A 159 8.56 -7.47 -8.86
CA GLN A 159 8.31 -7.34 -10.29
C GLN A 159 8.32 -8.71 -11.00
N ARG A 160 9.33 -9.54 -10.73
CA ARG A 160 9.39 -10.90 -11.30
C ARG A 160 8.23 -11.80 -10.84
N LEU A 161 7.68 -11.53 -9.65
CA LEU A 161 6.51 -12.26 -9.14
C LEU A 161 5.22 -11.75 -9.79
N SER A 162 5.08 -10.43 -10.00
CA SER A 162 3.87 -9.85 -10.59
C SER A 162 3.63 -10.33 -12.02
N GLU A 163 4.69 -10.53 -12.81
CA GLU A 163 4.62 -11.09 -14.17
C GLU A 163 3.98 -12.49 -14.25
N ARG A 164 3.95 -13.23 -13.13
CA ARG A 164 3.39 -14.59 -13.05
C ARG A 164 1.95 -14.61 -12.54
N ILE A 165 1.44 -13.49 -12.05
CA ILE A 165 0.10 -13.41 -11.47
C ILE A 165 -0.92 -13.38 -12.61
N LYS A 166 -1.78 -14.39 -12.66
CA LYS A 166 -2.96 -14.40 -13.51
C LYS A 166 -4.13 -13.84 -12.72
N ILE A 167 -4.67 -12.71 -13.18
CA ILE A 167 -5.88 -12.13 -12.61
C ILE A 167 -7.07 -12.95 -13.11
N PRO A 168 -7.92 -13.51 -12.23
CA PRO A 168 -9.11 -14.23 -12.66
C PRO A 168 -10.04 -13.32 -13.48
N GLU A 169 -10.44 -13.76 -14.67
CA GLU A 169 -11.39 -13.04 -15.52
C GLU A 169 -12.83 -13.14 -15.02
N LYS A 170 -13.15 -14.24 -14.30
CA LYS A 170 -14.49 -14.51 -13.80
C LYS A 170 -14.91 -13.42 -12.82
N GLN A 171 -16.03 -12.77 -13.14
CA GLN A 171 -16.64 -11.78 -12.28
C GLN A 171 -17.38 -12.47 -11.13
N TYR A 172 -17.29 -11.88 -9.95
CA TYR A 172 -18.06 -12.27 -8.76
C TYR A 172 -19.28 -11.36 -8.66
N GLU A 173 -20.44 -11.93 -8.36
CA GLU A 173 -21.68 -11.17 -8.16
C GLU A 173 -21.76 -10.73 -6.70
N PHE A 174 -21.54 -9.45 -6.45
CA PHE A 174 -21.56 -8.86 -5.11
C PHE A 174 -23.00 -8.55 -4.68
N LYS A 175 -23.39 -8.87 -3.44
CA LYS A 175 -24.72 -8.47 -2.91
C LYS A 175 -24.89 -6.96 -2.77
N TRP A 176 -23.81 -6.19 -2.88
CA TRP A 176 -23.84 -4.73 -2.82
C TRP A 176 -24.43 -4.09 -4.07
N LEU A 177 -24.50 -4.84 -5.17
CA LEU A 177 -24.97 -4.37 -6.47
C LEU A 177 -26.38 -4.85 -6.79
N SER A 178 -26.86 -5.89 -6.10
CA SER A 178 -28.23 -6.39 -6.22
C SER A 178 -29.18 -5.45 -5.49
N VAL A 179 -29.96 -4.69 -6.28
CA VAL A 179 -31.17 -3.99 -5.84
C VAL A 179 -32.34 -4.98 -5.80
#